data_AF-A0A5C6JUW1-F1
#
_entry.id   AF-A0A5C6JUW1-F1
#
_cell.length_a   1.000
_cell.length_b   1.000
_cell.length_c   1.000
_cell.angle_alpha   90.00
_cell.angle_beta   90.00
_cell.angle_gamma   90.00
#
_symmetry.space_group_name_H-M   'P 1'
#
loop_
_entity.id
_entity.type
_entity.pdbx_description
1 polymer ?
#
loop_
_entity_poly.entity_id
_entity_poly.type
_entity_poly.pdbx_seq_one_letter_code
_entity_poly.pdbx_strand_id
1 'polypeptide(L)'
;MAGLTGQPLYLQIADELKGEIRSGVISTGEKLPSESELMKQHDVSRTVARQAISRLREDGYAISQQGKGSFAALPGKDRPAKHSPEFEQITEYLSEVRQDVRRLAERMDQLEQLVRQQVPGQ
;
A
#
# COMPACT_ATOMS: atom_id res chain seq x y z
N MET A 1 10.04 -9.60 -32.93
CA MET A 1 9.33 -8.39 -33.40
C MET A 1 8.11 -8.16 -32.52
N ALA A 2 8.23 -7.40 -31.44
CA ALA A 2 7.09 -6.98 -30.62
C ALA A 2 7.44 -5.64 -29.95
N GLY A 3 7.04 -4.56 -30.63
CA GLY A 3 7.24 -3.18 -30.24
C GLY A 3 6.35 -2.31 -31.11
N LEU A 4 5.06 -2.64 -31.17
CA LEU A 4 4.05 -1.90 -31.94
C LEU A 4 3.33 -0.84 -31.10
N THR A 5 3.66 -0.72 -29.82
CA THR A 5 3.33 0.42 -28.98
C THR A 5 4.66 0.97 -28.47
N GLY A 6 4.89 2.29 -28.53
CA GLY A 6 6.13 2.91 -28.01
C GLY A 6 6.31 2.79 -26.48
N GLN A 7 5.63 1.83 -25.85
CA GLN A 7 5.60 1.59 -24.42
C GLN A 7 6.74 0.64 -24.03
N PRO A 8 7.52 0.97 -22.99
CA PRO A 8 8.57 0.10 -22.47
C PRO A 8 8.10 -1.32 -22.17
N LEU A 9 8.92 -2.32 -22.49
CA LEU A 9 8.57 -3.74 -22.40
C LEU A 9 8.18 -4.19 -20.98
N TYR A 10 8.83 -3.63 -19.95
CA TYR A 10 8.48 -3.95 -18.56
C TYR A 10 7.06 -3.48 -18.19
N LEU A 11 6.57 -2.40 -18.81
CA LEU A 11 5.20 -1.93 -18.59
C LEU A 11 4.19 -2.82 -19.31
N GLN A 12 4.52 -3.31 -20.50
CA GLN A 12 3.65 -4.26 -21.22
C GLN A 12 3.43 -5.53 -20.38
N ILE A 13 4.51 -6.11 -19.85
CA ILE A 13 4.46 -7.29 -18.96
C ILE A 13 3.68 -6.97 -17.68
N ALA A 14 3.92 -5.81 -17.07
CA ALA A 14 3.20 -5.43 -15.86
C ALA A 14 1.69 -5.26 -16.12
N ASP A 15 1.30 -4.65 -17.24
CA ASP A 15 -0.11 -4.42 -17.57
C ASP A 15 -0.83 -5.72 -17.97
N GLU A 16 -0.14 -6.65 -18.63
CA GLU A 16 -0.61 -8.01 -18.90
C GLU A 16 -0.93 -8.74 -17.58
N LEU A 17 0.04 -8.81 -16.66
CA LEU A 17 -0.13 -9.44 -15.36
C LEU A 17 -1.24 -8.78 -14.52
N LYS A 18 -1.39 -7.44 -14.57
CA LYS A 18 -2.54 -6.77 -13.94
C LYS A 18 -3.85 -7.24 -14.52
N GLY A 19 -3.94 -7.42 -15.84
CA GLY A 19 -5.11 -7.94 -16.52
C GLY A 19 -5.48 -9.34 -16.02
N GLU A 20 -4.49 -10.22 -15.89
CA GLU A 20 -4.68 -11.58 -15.37
C GLU A 20 -5.13 -11.61 -13.91
N ILE A 21 -4.54 -10.77 -13.06
CA ILE A 21 -4.94 -10.65 -11.65
C ILE A 21 -6.36 -10.09 -11.53
N ARG A 22 -6.70 -9.07 -12.33
CA ARG A 22 -8.05 -8.46 -12.31
C ARG A 22 -9.14 -9.37 -12.85
N SER A 23 -8.82 -10.20 -13.83
CA SER A 23 -9.73 -11.19 -14.41
C SER A 23 -9.85 -12.45 -13.54
N GLY A 24 -8.95 -12.65 -12.58
CA GLY A 24 -8.92 -13.82 -11.70
C GLY A 24 -8.24 -15.04 -12.34
N VAL A 25 -7.56 -14.87 -13.49
CA VAL A 25 -6.68 -15.91 -14.06
C VAL A 25 -5.55 -16.20 -13.09
N ILE A 26 -4.96 -15.16 -12.50
CA ILE A 26 -4.09 -15.26 -11.34
C ILE A 26 -4.93 -14.88 -10.13
N SER A 27 -5.08 -15.81 -9.19
CA SER A 27 -5.84 -15.53 -7.98
C SER A 27 -5.07 -14.62 -7.03
N THR A 28 -5.78 -13.76 -6.29
CA THR A 28 -5.20 -13.05 -5.15
C THR A 28 -4.48 -14.04 -4.21
N GLY A 29 -3.26 -13.70 -3.78
CA GLY A 29 -2.46 -14.55 -2.89
C GLY A 29 -1.74 -15.70 -3.60
N GLU A 30 -1.98 -15.88 -4.91
CA GLU A 30 -1.23 -16.82 -5.73
C GLU A 30 0.19 -16.30 -5.99
N LYS A 31 1.13 -17.22 -6.16
CA LYS A 31 2.51 -16.87 -6.44
C LYS A 31 2.64 -16.39 -7.89
N LEU A 32 3.19 -15.19 -8.05
CA LEU A 32 3.50 -14.65 -9.37
C LEU A 32 4.71 -15.36 -9.98
N PRO A 33 4.81 -15.37 -11.32
CA PRO A 33 6.01 -15.82 -12.01
C PRO A 33 7.25 -15.13 -11.46
N SER A 34 8.30 -15.90 -11.22
CA SER A 34 9.61 -15.40 -10.81
C SER A 34 10.26 -14.59 -11.93
N GLU A 35 11.26 -13.77 -11.60
CA GLU A 35 12.02 -13.02 -12.62
C GLU A 35 12.55 -13.94 -13.71
N SER A 36 13.04 -15.13 -13.34
CA SER A 36 13.58 -16.11 -14.30
C SER A 36 12.51 -16.75 -15.17
N GLU A 37 11.28 -16.91 -14.68
CA GLU A 37 10.14 -17.39 -15.48
C GLU A 37 9.69 -16.31 -16.45
N LEU A 38 9.56 -15.06 -16.00
CA LEU A 38 9.22 -13.92 -16.86
C LEU A 38 10.26 -13.70 -17.97
N MET A 39 11.54 -13.87 -17.66
CA MET A 39 12.61 -13.82 -18.67
C MET A 39 12.39 -14.85 -19.78
N LYS A 40 11.98 -16.08 -19.43
CA LYS A 40 11.76 -17.16 -20.40
C LYS A 40 10.45 -16.97 -21.18
N GLN A 41 9.38 -16.54 -20.51
CA GLN A 41 8.05 -16.38 -21.11
C GLN A 41 8.01 -15.22 -22.11
N HIS A 42 8.68 -14.12 -21.79
CA HIS A 42 8.62 -12.89 -22.60
C HIS A 42 9.91 -12.60 -23.38
N ASP A 43 10.91 -13.49 -23.32
CA ASP A 43 12.25 -13.32 -23.92
C ASP A 43 12.90 -11.97 -23.54
N VAL A 44 12.97 -11.70 -22.24
CA VAL A 44 13.46 -10.42 -21.71
C VAL A 44 14.67 -10.55 -20.81
N SER A 45 15.40 -9.45 -20.66
CA SER A 45 16.48 -9.38 -19.67
C SER A 45 15.95 -9.43 -18.24
N ARG A 46 16.80 -9.89 -17.30
CA ARG A 46 16.48 -9.88 -15.88
C ARG A 46 16.09 -8.49 -15.36
N THR A 47 16.72 -7.44 -15.87
CA THR A 47 16.41 -6.06 -15.50
C THR A 47 14.97 -5.69 -15.86
N VAL A 48 14.51 -6.09 -17.05
CA VAL A 48 13.14 -5.84 -17.51
C VAL A 48 12.13 -6.64 -16.70
N ALA A 49 12.40 -7.94 -16.45
CA ALA A 49 11.55 -8.77 -15.60
C ALA A 49 11.43 -8.21 -14.17
N ARG A 50 12.57 -7.81 -13.58
CA ARG A 50 12.60 -7.16 -12.26
C ARG A 50 11.82 -5.85 -12.26
N GLN A 51 11.95 -5.02 -13.28
CA GLN A 51 11.19 -3.78 -13.41
C GLN A 51 9.69 -4.02 -13.52
N ALA A 52 9.25 -5.07 -14.23
CA ALA A 52 7.84 -5.43 -14.32
C ALA A 52 7.26 -5.82 -12.95
N ILE A 53 7.98 -6.67 -12.20
CA ILE A 53 7.59 -7.05 -10.82
C ILE A 53 7.62 -5.84 -9.88
N SER A 54 8.65 -5.00 -9.96
CA SER A 54 8.73 -3.74 -9.20
C SER A 54 7.53 -2.85 -9.49
N ARG A 55 7.14 -2.72 -10.76
CA ARG A 55 6.00 -1.91 -11.17
C ARG A 55 4.68 -2.45 -10.61
N LEU A 56 4.48 -3.78 -10.64
CA LEU A 56 3.32 -4.41 -10.03
C LEU A 56 3.22 -4.13 -8.52
N ARG A 57 4.36 -4.10 -7.82
CA ARG A 57 4.42 -3.76 -6.39
C ARG A 57 4.07 -2.30 -6.14
N GLU A 58 4.63 -1.39 -6.93
CA GLU A 58 4.32 0.05 -6.87
C GLU A 58 2.83 0.31 -7.08
N ASP A 59 2.22 -0.38 -8.05
CA ASP A 59 0.81 -0.26 -8.38
C ASP A 59 -0.11 -1.05 -7.41
N GLY A 60 0.46 -1.75 -6.42
CA GLY A 60 -0.29 -2.49 -5.39
C GLY A 60 -0.86 -3.84 -5.83
N TYR A 61 -0.42 -4.36 -6.97
CA TYR A 61 -0.83 -5.66 -7.53
C TYR A 61 0.07 -6.84 -7.13
N ALA A 62 1.18 -6.56 -6.44
CA ALA A 62 2.10 -7.60 -5.99
C ALA A 62 2.67 -7.30 -4.60
N ILE A 63 2.86 -8.35 -3.80
CA ILE A 63 3.48 -8.30 -2.48
C ILE A 63 4.71 -9.21 -2.47
N SER A 64 5.81 -8.74 -1.90
CA SER A 64 7.02 -9.57 -1.74
C SER A 64 6.98 -10.32 -0.41
N GLN A 65 7.29 -11.60 -0.43
CA GLN A 65 7.64 -12.34 0.79
C GLN A 65 9.10 -12.76 0.70
N GLN A 66 9.90 -12.32 1.67
CA GLN A 66 11.33 -12.61 1.72
C GLN A 66 11.59 -14.13 1.64
N GLY A 67 12.44 -14.54 0.70
CA GLY A 67 12.78 -15.95 0.47
C GLY A 67 11.69 -16.80 -0.21
N LYS A 68 10.49 -16.27 -0.43
CA LYS A 68 9.34 -17.03 -0.98
C LYS A 68 8.87 -16.55 -2.35
N GLY A 69 9.16 -15.30 -2.71
CA GLY A 69 8.87 -14.72 -4.03
C GLY A 69 7.86 -13.57 -3.97
N SER A 70 7.20 -13.31 -5.09
CA SER A 70 6.14 -12.30 -5.20
C SER A 70 4.77 -12.99 -5.28
N PHE A 71 3.76 -12.39 -4.68
CA PHE A 71 2.39 -12.90 -4.65
C PHE A 71 1.43 -11.84 -5.19
N ALA A 72 0.40 -12.27 -5.92
CA ALA A 72 -0.61 -11.40 -6.50
C ALA A 72 -1.47 -10.74 -5.42
N ALA A 73 -1.83 -9.49 -5.65
CA ALA A 73 -2.68 -8.69 -4.79
C ALA A 73 -3.59 -7.82 -5.65
N LEU A 74 -4.71 -7.36 -5.09
CA LEU A 74 -5.55 -6.34 -5.69
C LEU A 74 -5.46 -5.05 -4.89
N PRO A 75 -5.06 -3.92 -5.50
CA PRO A 75 -5.00 -2.65 -4.80
C PRO A 75 -6.39 -2.28 -4.26
N GLY A 76 -6.46 -2.00 -2.96
CA GLY A 76 -7.69 -1.67 -2.25
C GLY A 76 -8.49 -2.88 -1.72
N LYS A 77 -8.24 -4.10 -2.22
CA LYS A 77 -8.83 -5.34 -1.71
C LYS A 77 -7.86 -6.13 -0.82
N ASP A 78 -6.58 -6.11 -1.19
CA ASP A 78 -5.45 -6.79 -0.56
C ASP A 78 -4.33 -5.82 -0.18
N ARG A 79 -4.69 -4.63 0.34
CA ARG A 79 -3.75 -4.01 1.29
C ARG A 79 -3.45 -5.09 2.31
N PRO A 80 -2.19 -5.39 2.68
CA PRO A 80 -1.95 -6.23 3.83
C PRO A 80 -2.83 -5.63 4.92
N ALA A 81 -3.74 -6.46 5.38
CA ALA A 81 -4.55 -6.19 6.54
C ALA A 81 -3.66 -5.40 7.50
N LYS A 82 -4.01 -4.14 7.75
CA LYS A 82 -3.48 -3.37 8.88
C LYS A 82 -4.04 -3.99 10.18
N HIS A 83 -3.94 -5.30 10.30
CA HIS A 83 -4.61 -6.15 11.28
C HIS A 83 -3.63 -7.22 11.75
N SER A 84 -2.42 -6.80 12.12
CA SER A 84 -1.83 -7.48 13.27
C SER A 84 -2.62 -6.97 14.49
N PRO A 85 -3.00 -7.83 15.45
CA PRO A 85 -3.65 -7.39 16.68
C PRO A 85 -2.89 -6.24 17.34
N GLU A 86 -1.56 -6.23 17.23
CA GLU A 86 -0.70 -5.16 17.72
C GLU A 86 -0.91 -3.84 16.95
N PHE A 87 -1.13 -3.89 15.63
CA PHE A 87 -1.41 -2.70 14.83
C PHE A 87 -2.79 -2.09 15.12
N GLU A 88 -3.79 -2.94 15.36
CA GLU A 88 -5.13 -2.50 15.80
C GLU A 88 -5.04 -1.84 17.17
N GLN A 89 -4.37 -2.48 18.13
CA GLN A 89 -4.14 -1.95 19.47
C GLN A 89 -3.40 -0.61 19.43
N ILE A 90 -2.36 -0.49 18.61
CA ILE A 90 -1.62 0.78 18.45
C ILE A 90 -2.54 1.86 17.86
N THR A 91 -3.35 1.53 16.86
CA THR A 91 -4.24 2.50 16.21
C THR A 91 -5.35 2.96 17.16
N GLU A 92 -5.92 2.03 17.93
CA GLU A 92 -6.91 2.30 18.97
C GLU A 92 -6.32 3.21 20.05
N TYR A 93 -5.15 2.85 20.60
CA TYR A 93 -4.45 3.66 21.60
C TYR A 93 -4.13 5.08 21.10
N LEU A 94 -3.63 5.22 19.87
CA LEU A 94 -3.36 6.54 19.27
C LEU A 94 -4.63 7.37 19.07
N SER A 95 -5.78 6.71 18.87
CA SER A 95 -7.07 7.40 18.77
C SER A 95 -7.53 7.93 20.12
N GLU A 96 -7.37 7.16 21.19
CA GLU A 96 -7.67 7.56 22.57
C GLU A 96 -6.80 8.75 23.00
N VAL A 97 -5.48 8.65 22.84
CA VAL A 97 -4.55 9.74 23.18
C VAL A 97 -4.92 11.03 22.45
N ARG A 98 -5.32 10.94 21.18
CA ARG A 98 -5.73 12.11 20.41
C ARG A 98 -7.03 12.73 20.93
N GLN A 99 -7.99 11.92 21.36
CA GLN A 99 -9.22 12.40 21.98
C GLN A 99 -8.95 13.10 23.31
N ASP A 100 -8.06 12.53 24.13
CA ASP A 100 -7.68 13.12 25.41
C ASP A 100 -6.96 14.46 25.24
N VAL A 101 -6.04 14.55 24.27
CA VAL A 101 -5.37 15.82 23.93
C VAL A 101 -6.39 16.88 23.50
N ARG A 102 -7.37 16.52 22.66
CA ARG A 102 -8.44 17.45 22.26
C ARG A 102 -9.28 17.91 23.46
N ARG A 103 -9.69 16.98 24.33
CA ARG A 103 -10.45 17.29 25.54
C ARG A 103 -9.66 18.20 26.47
N LEU A 104 -8.35 17.99 26.61
CA LEU A 104 -7.50 18.86 27.40
C LEU A 104 -7.42 20.27 26.81
N ALA A 105 -7.28 20.38 25.48
CA ALA A 105 -7.26 21.65 24.79
C ALA A 105 -8.57 22.42 25.02
N GLU A 106 -9.72 21.77 24.87
CA GLU A 106 -11.04 22.37 25.14
C GLU A 106 -11.18 22.85 26.58
N ARG A 107 -10.66 22.10 27.56
CA ARG A 107 -10.66 22.50 28.98
C ARG A 107 -9.74 23.69 29.23
N MET A 108 -8.61 23.79 28.53
CA MET A 108 -7.72 24.95 28.61
C MET A 108 -8.41 26.19 28.05
N ASP A 109 -9.05 26.08 26.88
CA ASP A 109 -9.80 27.20 26.28
C ASP A 109 -10.91 27.70 27.22
N GLN A 110 -11.64 26.78 27.86
CA GLN A 110 -12.66 27.12 28.85
C GLN A 110 -12.08 27.84 30.08
N LEU A 111 -10.94 27.37 30.60
CA LEU A 111 -10.26 28.02 31.72
C LEU A 111 -9.74 29.40 31.35
N GLU A 112 -9.15 29.57 30.16
CA GLU A 112 -8.73 30.88 29.66
C GLU A 112 -9.91 31.85 29.54
N GLN A 113 -11.07 31.38 29.06
CA GLN A 113 -12.28 32.20 28.99
C GLN A 113 -12.80 32.61 30.37
N LEU A 114 -12.82 31.70 31.34
CA LEU A 114 -13.25 31.99 32.71
C LEU A 114 -12.32 33.00 33.39
N VAL A 115 -10.99 32.83 33.24
CA VAL A 115 -10.01 33.78 33.77
C VAL A 115 -10.19 35.15 33.13
N ARG A 116 -10.39 35.24 31.81
CA ARG A 116 -10.67 36.51 31.12
C ARG A 116 -11.96 37.18 31.60
N GLN A 117 -12.98 36.40 31.94
CA GLN A 117 -14.26 36.93 32.47
C GLN A 117 -14.17 37.35 33.94
N GLN A 118 -13.24 36.77 34.71
CA GLN A 118 -13.02 37.08 36.13
C GLN A 118 -12.05 38.24 36.39
N VAL A 119 -11.41 38.81 35.36
CA VAL A 119 -10.63 40.04 35.48
C VAL A 119 -11.47 41.22 34.98
N PRO A 120 -12.31 41.85 35.82
CA PRO A 120 -12.90 43.14 35.49
C PRO A 120 -11.80 44.21 35.57
N GLY A 121 -11.59 44.93 34.46
CA GLY A 121 -10.88 46.21 34.35
C GLY A 121 -9.70 46.45 35.28
N GLN A 122 -8.48 46.33 34.74
CA GLN A 122 -7.45 47.33 35.08
C GLN A 122 -7.67 48.56 34.20
#